data_AF-A0AAD7N4N0-F1
#
_entry.id   AF-A0AAD7N4N0-F1
#
_cell.length_a   1.000
_cell.length_b   1.000
_cell.length_c   1.000
_cell.angle_alpha   90.00
_cell.angle_beta   90.00
_cell.angle_gamma   90.00
#
_symmetry.space_group_name_H-M   'P 1'
#
loop_
_entity.id
_entity.type
_entity.pdbx_description
1 polymer ?
#
loop_
_entity_poly.entity_id
_entity_poly.type
_entity_poly.pdbx_seq_one_letter_code
_entity_poly.pdbx_strand_id
1 'polypeptide(L)'
;MSAYKSFAVVGGGRVGLPVAAGLATKNVSVIILSRSSNQIPPSGVQLVQVDTSDTAAVTAVLKEHKVDVAISTVDVGGGEWDVVQKPVVDAAKAAALKLYIPGEFGIPTDEHTAGVLGGKNKFAQYVKSIGVPYLRIHASAVDVLLVHVLTALPPSELENRTLRIEGERATLNEIARKLKTTLNHVESVEGQEFLTYMLKIFEYGGRSTGWDEVNKKEGSEGAASGNALWPGHHWKTIEEALNL
;
A
#
# COMPACT_ATOMS: atom_id res chain seq x y z
N MET A 1 20.84 -8.49 -0.03
CA MET A 1 20.05 -9.30 0.94
C MET A 1 19.48 -8.37 1.99
N SER A 2 18.23 -8.59 2.40
CA SER A 2 17.57 -7.71 3.37
C SER A 2 18.20 -7.77 4.76
N ALA A 3 18.30 -6.58 5.38
CA ALA A 3 18.75 -6.39 6.74
C ALA A 3 17.59 -6.40 7.76
N TYR A 4 16.34 -6.39 7.31
CA TYR A 4 15.16 -6.36 8.17
C TYR A 4 14.81 -7.76 8.67
N LYS A 5 14.52 -7.88 9.98
CA LYS A 5 14.25 -9.15 10.66
C LYS A 5 12.93 -9.17 11.43
N SER A 6 12.29 -8.02 11.63
CA SER A 6 11.07 -7.89 12.44
C SER A 6 10.12 -6.86 11.84
N PHE A 7 8.86 -7.24 11.71
CA PHE A 7 7.84 -6.45 11.04
C PHE A 7 6.61 -6.26 11.93
N ALA A 8 6.08 -5.03 11.97
CA ALA A 8 4.75 -4.74 12.48
C ALA A 8 3.83 -4.35 11.34
N VAL A 9 2.76 -5.14 11.13
CA VAL A 9 1.69 -4.80 10.20
C VAL A 9 0.57 -4.11 10.99
N VAL A 10 0.33 -2.83 10.73
CA VAL A 10 -0.66 -2.03 11.47
C VAL A 10 -2.00 -2.11 10.75
N GLY A 11 -2.96 -2.77 11.39
CA GLY A 11 -4.24 -3.16 10.82
C GLY A 11 -4.18 -4.53 10.11
N GLY A 12 -5.13 -5.41 10.40
CA GLY A 12 -5.27 -6.70 9.69
C GLY A 12 -6.41 -6.67 8.67
N GLY A 13 -6.49 -5.63 7.83
CA GLY A 13 -7.54 -5.52 6.81
C GLY A 13 -7.28 -6.42 5.59
N ARG A 14 -7.95 -6.07 4.48
CA ARG A 14 -7.78 -6.75 3.17
C ARG A 14 -6.34 -6.74 2.65
N VAL A 15 -5.54 -5.76 3.07
CA VAL A 15 -4.12 -5.64 2.73
C VAL A 15 -3.23 -6.24 3.83
N GLY A 16 -3.49 -5.89 5.09
CA GLY A 16 -2.62 -6.29 6.21
C GLY A 16 -2.51 -7.80 6.42
N LEU A 17 -3.63 -8.55 6.35
CA LEU A 17 -3.59 -9.99 6.56
C LEU A 17 -2.75 -10.74 5.50
N PRO A 18 -2.96 -10.52 4.18
CA PRO A 18 -2.09 -11.12 3.16
C PRO A 18 -0.62 -10.74 3.29
N VAL A 19 -0.32 -9.47 3.61
CA VAL A 19 1.08 -9.02 3.82
C VAL A 19 1.72 -9.74 5.00
N ALA A 20 1.02 -9.82 6.14
CA ALA A 20 1.52 -10.52 7.32
C ALA A 20 1.73 -12.02 7.04
N ALA A 21 0.79 -12.66 6.34
CA ALA A 21 0.91 -14.06 5.95
C ALA A 21 2.13 -14.29 5.04
N GLY A 22 2.33 -13.44 4.04
CA GLY A 22 3.47 -13.54 3.14
C GLY A 22 4.81 -13.34 3.85
N LEU A 23 4.89 -12.38 4.77
CA LEU A 23 6.08 -12.18 5.61
C LEU A 23 6.35 -13.38 6.53
N ALA A 24 5.32 -14.02 7.08
CA ALA A 24 5.47 -15.19 7.94
C ALA A 24 6.02 -16.43 7.22
N THR A 25 5.96 -16.46 5.88
CA THR A 25 6.65 -17.50 5.08
C THR A 25 8.17 -17.32 5.04
N LYS A 26 8.68 -16.18 5.54
CA LYS A 26 10.10 -15.85 5.59
C LYS A 26 10.63 -16.05 6.99
N ASN A 27 11.94 -16.20 7.12
CA ASN A 27 12.62 -16.36 8.41
C ASN A 27 12.75 -15.00 9.13
N VAL A 28 11.62 -14.39 9.49
CA VAL A 28 11.49 -13.07 10.12
C VAL A 28 10.37 -13.09 11.17
N SER A 29 10.42 -12.18 12.14
CA SER A 29 9.36 -12.00 13.13
C SER A 29 8.27 -11.08 12.59
N VAL A 30 7.00 -11.42 12.81
CA VAL A 30 5.85 -10.64 12.33
C VAL A 30 4.79 -10.50 13.42
N ILE A 31 4.40 -9.26 13.69
CA ILE A 31 3.24 -8.94 14.54
C ILE A 31 2.20 -8.16 13.73
N ILE A 32 0.92 -8.34 14.06
CA ILE A 32 -0.17 -7.46 13.63
C ILE A 32 -0.58 -6.59 14.80
N LEU A 33 -0.57 -5.27 14.62
CA LEU A 33 -1.14 -4.32 15.56
C LEU A 33 -2.61 -4.08 15.19
N SER A 34 -3.54 -4.36 16.10
CA SER A 34 -4.97 -4.22 15.84
C SER A 34 -5.71 -3.63 17.04
N ARG A 35 -6.77 -2.85 16.77
CA ARG A 35 -7.68 -2.41 17.83
C ARG A 35 -8.59 -3.54 18.33
N SER A 36 -8.80 -4.57 17.50
CA SER A 36 -9.64 -5.72 17.81
C SER A 36 -8.80 -6.88 18.32
N SER A 37 -9.19 -7.47 19.46
CA SER A 37 -8.64 -8.73 19.96
C SER A 37 -9.22 -9.98 19.30
N ASN A 38 -10.33 -9.84 18.58
CA ASN A 38 -11.05 -10.97 17.97
C ASN A 38 -10.55 -11.31 16.55
N GLN A 39 -9.56 -10.58 16.05
CA GLN A 39 -8.95 -10.86 14.76
C GLN A 39 -8.17 -12.17 14.81
N ILE A 40 -8.29 -13.01 13.79
CA ILE A 40 -7.51 -14.24 13.69
C ILE A 40 -6.25 -13.93 12.87
N PRO A 41 -5.04 -13.98 13.46
CA PRO A 41 -3.81 -13.75 12.72
C PRO A 41 -3.45 -14.98 11.85
N PRO A 42 -2.68 -14.79 10.77
CA PRO A 42 -2.09 -15.91 10.03
C PRO A 42 -1.18 -16.77 10.90
N SER A 43 -0.94 -18.02 10.49
CA SER A 43 0.02 -18.90 11.18
C SER A 43 1.41 -18.26 11.23
N GLY A 44 2.06 -18.33 12.40
CA GLY A 44 3.38 -17.73 12.62
C GLY A 44 3.37 -16.21 12.84
N VAL A 45 2.20 -15.58 12.91
CA VAL A 45 2.04 -14.15 13.19
C VAL A 45 1.39 -13.95 14.55
N GLN A 46 1.94 -13.06 15.37
CA GLN A 46 1.32 -12.67 16.64
C GLN A 46 0.33 -11.51 16.44
N LEU A 47 -0.87 -11.62 16.99
CA LEU A 47 -1.77 -10.47 17.14
C LEU A 47 -1.42 -9.72 18.43
N VAL A 48 -1.24 -8.41 18.34
CA VAL A 48 -1.09 -7.52 19.51
C VAL A 48 -2.23 -6.52 19.47
N GLN A 49 -3.08 -6.58 20.49
CA GLN A 49 -4.15 -5.59 20.66
C GLN A 49 -3.55 -4.27 21.14
N VAL A 50 -3.75 -3.19 20.39
CA VAL A 50 -3.30 -1.85 20.76
C VAL A 50 -4.21 -0.81 20.10
N ASP A 51 -4.50 0.28 20.82
CA ASP A 51 -5.11 1.44 20.19
C ASP A 51 -4.06 2.15 19.32
N THR A 52 -4.23 2.05 18.00
CA THR A 52 -3.28 2.63 17.04
C THR A 52 -3.30 4.17 17.04
N SER A 53 -4.24 4.80 17.74
CA SER A 53 -4.26 6.25 17.96
C SER A 53 -3.41 6.70 19.16
N ASP A 54 -2.99 5.77 20.03
CA ASP A 54 -2.11 6.03 21.16
C ASP A 54 -0.64 5.82 20.76
N THR A 55 0.04 6.93 20.43
CA THR A 55 1.46 6.94 20.06
C THR A 55 2.35 6.27 21.10
N ALA A 56 2.08 6.44 22.40
CA ALA A 56 2.92 5.90 23.47
C ALA A 56 2.76 4.38 23.57
N ALA A 57 1.52 3.89 23.52
CA ALA A 57 1.23 2.46 23.52
C ALA A 57 1.84 1.76 22.29
N VAL A 58 1.67 2.35 21.10
CA VAL A 58 2.29 1.81 19.87
C VAL A 58 3.82 1.81 19.98
N THR A 59 4.42 2.89 20.51
CA THR A 59 5.89 2.96 20.72
C THR A 59 6.38 1.84 21.64
N ALA A 60 5.66 1.56 22.73
CA ALA A 60 6.03 0.51 23.67
C ALA A 60 6.05 -0.86 23.00
N VAL A 61 4.99 -1.20 22.25
CA VAL A 61 4.90 -2.46 21.50
C VAL A 61 6.00 -2.58 20.45
N LEU A 62 6.26 -1.52 19.67
CA LEU A 62 7.32 -1.53 18.65
C LEU A 62 8.70 -1.80 19.27
N LYS A 63 8.99 -1.23 20.44
CA LYS A 63 10.24 -1.45 21.17
C LYS A 63 10.32 -2.85 21.79
N GLU A 64 9.26 -3.31 22.44
CA GLU A 64 9.16 -4.64 23.06
C GLU A 64 9.46 -5.74 22.04
N HIS A 65 8.86 -5.64 20.85
CA HIS A 65 9.04 -6.59 19.76
C HIS A 65 10.27 -6.31 18.88
N LYS A 66 11.07 -5.30 19.21
CA LYS A 66 12.30 -4.91 18.48
C LYS A 66 12.03 -4.76 16.98
N VAL A 67 10.96 -4.06 16.62
CA VAL A 67 10.48 -3.95 15.24
C VAL A 67 11.46 -3.13 14.38
N ASP A 68 11.86 -3.68 13.24
CA ASP A 68 12.67 -2.99 12.24
C ASP A 68 11.81 -2.15 11.30
N VAL A 69 10.68 -2.70 10.87
CA VAL A 69 9.81 -2.12 9.84
C VAL A 69 8.35 -2.10 10.29
N ALA A 70 7.70 -0.94 10.18
CA ALA A 70 6.25 -0.81 10.36
C ALA A 70 5.56 -0.58 9.01
N ILE A 71 4.49 -1.35 8.76
CA ILE A 71 3.70 -1.31 7.54
C ILE A 71 2.27 -0.89 7.90
N SER A 72 1.94 0.37 7.62
CA SER A 72 0.61 0.90 7.89
C SER A 72 -0.38 0.45 6.82
N THR A 73 -1.34 -0.40 7.18
CA THR A 73 -2.44 -0.85 6.31
C THR A 73 -3.80 -0.43 6.87
N VAL A 74 -3.80 0.60 7.74
CA VAL A 74 -5.01 1.10 8.38
C VAL A 74 -5.97 1.70 7.37
N ASP A 75 -7.24 1.42 7.56
CA ASP A 75 -8.32 2.13 6.89
C ASP A 75 -8.65 3.41 7.69
N VAL A 76 -9.12 4.45 7.00
CA VAL A 76 -9.49 5.72 7.65
C VAL A 76 -10.70 5.62 8.53
N GLY A 77 -11.60 4.66 8.28
CA GLY A 77 -12.80 4.48 9.10
C GLY A 77 -13.64 5.76 9.27
N GLY A 78 -13.64 6.64 8.25
CA GLY A 78 -14.33 7.95 8.26
C GLY A 78 -13.49 9.16 8.72
N GLY A 79 -12.23 8.97 9.16
CA GLY A 79 -11.31 10.05 9.49
C GLY A 79 -10.52 10.61 8.29
N GLU A 80 -9.71 11.64 8.53
CA GLU A 80 -8.82 12.21 7.51
C GLU A 80 -7.53 11.36 7.37
N TRP A 81 -7.15 11.06 6.12
CA TRP A 81 -6.01 10.18 5.80
C TRP A 81 -4.66 10.71 6.32
N ASP A 82 -4.50 12.03 6.42
CA ASP A 82 -3.31 12.65 6.99
C ASP A 82 -3.27 12.62 8.52
N VAL A 83 -4.38 12.36 9.18
CA VAL A 83 -4.48 12.33 10.65
C VAL A 83 -4.36 10.91 11.18
N VAL A 84 -5.08 9.96 10.60
CA VAL A 84 -5.24 8.60 11.17
C VAL A 84 -3.92 7.83 11.31
N GLN A 85 -2.91 8.14 10.49
CA GLN A 85 -1.62 7.45 10.46
C GLN A 85 -0.52 8.16 11.26
N LYS A 86 -0.74 9.42 11.70
CA LYS A 86 0.27 10.21 12.43
C LYS A 86 0.78 9.52 13.70
N PRO A 87 -0.10 8.99 14.58
CA PRO A 87 0.37 8.33 15.81
C PRO A 87 1.32 7.16 15.53
N VAL A 88 1.07 6.42 14.43
CA VAL A 88 1.87 5.25 14.06
C VAL A 88 3.26 5.65 13.56
N VAL A 89 3.36 6.67 12.69
CA VAL A 89 4.69 7.11 12.22
C VAL A 89 5.48 7.84 13.31
N ASP A 90 4.80 8.58 14.20
CA ASP A 90 5.45 9.20 15.36
C ASP A 90 5.99 8.14 16.32
N ALA A 91 5.24 7.05 16.51
CA ALA A 91 5.71 5.90 17.27
C ALA A 91 6.89 5.20 16.57
N ALA A 92 6.85 5.05 15.25
CA ALA A 92 7.96 4.50 14.47
C ALA A 92 9.24 5.33 14.64
N LYS A 93 9.11 6.66 14.62
CA LYS A 93 10.22 7.59 14.92
C LYS A 93 10.74 7.42 16.34
N ALA A 94 9.85 7.41 17.33
CA ALA A 94 10.21 7.30 18.74
C ALA A 94 10.81 5.93 19.12
N ALA A 95 10.50 4.90 18.35
CA ALA A 95 11.10 3.57 18.43
C ALA A 95 12.33 3.38 17.53
N ALA A 96 12.74 4.41 16.79
CA ALA A 96 13.90 4.39 15.89
C ALA A 96 13.85 3.24 14.86
N LEU A 97 12.69 3.02 14.26
CA LEU A 97 12.53 2.03 13.20
C LEU A 97 13.43 2.33 12.00
N LYS A 98 13.86 1.26 11.32
CA LYS A 98 14.71 1.33 10.15
C LYS A 98 13.94 1.67 8.88
N LEU A 99 12.63 1.41 8.84
CA LEU A 99 11.77 1.76 7.71
C LEU A 99 10.31 1.90 8.14
N TYR A 100 9.61 2.88 7.57
CA TYR A 100 8.16 3.04 7.69
C TYR A 100 7.48 3.00 6.31
N ILE A 101 6.39 2.25 6.19
CA ILE A 101 5.61 2.15 4.95
C ILE A 101 4.22 2.74 5.21
N PRO A 102 3.89 3.91 4.64
CA PRO A 102 2.56 4.50 4.77
C PRO A 102 1.50 3.73 3.98
N GLY A 103 0.23 3.87 4.39
CA GLY A 103 -0.92 3.24 3.74
C GLY A 103 -1.28 3.87 2.40
N GLU A 104 -0.52 3.55 1.35
CA GLU A 104 -0.67 4.07 -0.01
C GLU A 104 -1.47 3.10 -0.90
N PHE A 105 -0.90 1.93 -1.20
CA PHE A 105 -1.54 0.72 -1.74
C PHE A 105 -2.63 0.93 -2.81
N GLY A 106 -2.36 1.81 -3.75
CA GLY A 106 -3.25 2.15 -4.85
C GLY A 106 -2.53 2.97 -5.91
N ILE A 107 -3.19 4.01 -6.41
CA ILE A 107 -2.62 4.91 -7.42
C ILE A 107 -1.65 5.93 -6.79
N PRO A 108 -0.81 6.60 -7.59
CA PRO A 108 0.06 7.68 -7.11
C PRO A 108 -0.74 8.76 -6.42
N THR A 109 -0.23 9.20 -5.28
CA THR A 109 -0.82 10.31 -4.51
C THR A 109 0.03 11.57 -4.64
N ASP A 110 1.22 11.47 -5.22
CA ASP A 110 2.10 12.59 -5.49
C ASP A 110 1.33 13.73 -6.15
N GLU A 111 1.65 14.95 -5.70
CA GLU A 111 1.13 16.22 -6.25
C GLU A 111 -0.39 16.43 -6.12
N HIS A 112 -1.16 15.44 -5.63
CA HIS A 112 -2.56 15.64 -5.31
C HIS A 112 -2.70 16.61 -4.14
N THR A 113 -3.66 17.54 -4.23
CA THR A 113 -3.86 18.61 -3.24
C THR A 113 -5.22 18.55 -2.54
N ALA A 114 -6.15 17.74 -3.03
CA ALA A 114 -7.52 17.66 -2.52
C ALA A 114 -8.02 16.22 -2.36
N GLY A 115 -9.07 16.07 -1.54
CA GLY A 115 -9.73 14.80 -1.27
C GLY A 115 -8.81 13.76 -0.62
N VAL A 116 -9.20 12.49 -0.76
CA VAL A 116 -8.49 11.34 -0.17
C VAL A 116 -7.02 11.29 -0.62
N LEU A 117 -6.76 11.49 -1.91
CA LEU A 117 -5.41 11.41 -2.47
C LEU A 117 -4.53 12.58 -1.98
N GLY A 118 -5.10 13.79 -1.88
CA GLY A 118 -4.40 14.94 -1.29
C GLY A 118 -4.07 14.74 0.19
N GLY A 119 -4.97 14.12 0.97
CA GLY A 119 -4.68 13.73 2.35
C GLY A 119 -3.50 12.74 2.45
N LYS A 120 -3.46 11.73 1.57
CA LYS A 120 -2.32 10.79 1.51
C LYS A 120 -1.01 11.49 1.12
N ASN A 121 -1.03 12.39 0.14
CA ASN A 121 0.14 13.19 -0.23
C ASN A 121 0.65 14.03 0.95
N LYS A 122 -0.26 14.73 1.63
CA LYS A 122 0.06 15.54 2.81
C LYS A 122 0.68 14.68 3.93
N PHE A 123 0.18 13.46 4.12
CA PHE A 123 0.78 12.50 5.04
C PHE A 123 2.20 12.10 4.61
N ALA A 124 2.41 11.77 3.35
CA ALA A 124 3.74 11.43 2.81
C ALA A 124 4.75 12.57 3.03
N GLN A 125 4.34 13.82 2.81
CA GLN A 125 5.18 14.98 3.11
C GLN A 125 5.50 15.10 4.61
N TYR A 126 4.54 14.78 5.47
CA TYR A 126 4.76 14.74 6.91
C TYR A 126 5.79 13.67 7.30
N VAL A 127 5.64 12.42 6.81
CA VAL A 127 6.60 11.32 7.04
C VAL A 127 8.02 11.76 6.66
N LYS A 128 8.18 12.38 5.48
CA LYS A 128 9.46 12.93 5.02
C LYS A 128 9.99 14.02 5.96
N SER A 129 9.13 14.96 6.38
CA SER A 129 9.53 16.10 7.23
C SER A 129 10.04 15.70 8.62
N ILE A 130 9.54 14.57 9.16
CA ILE A 130 9.97 14.10 10.48
C ILE A 130 11.22 13.21 10.41
N GLY A 131 11.71 12.90 9.21
CA GLY A 131 13.00 12.23 9.00
C GLY A 131 13.02 10.73 9.31
N VAL A 132 11.87 10.06 9.25
CA VAL A 132 11.81 8.59 9.33
C VAL A 132 12.12 8.02 7.95
N PRO A 133 13.08 7.07 7.80
CA PRO A 133 13.28 6.40 6.52
C PRO A 133 11.99 5.73 6.08
N TYR A 134 11.56 5.95 4.84
CA TYR A 134 10.26 5.46 4.38
C TYR A 134 10.32 4.85 2.99
N LEU A 135 9.32 4.01 2.68
CA LEU A 135 9.10 3.45 1.35
C LEU A 135 7.63 3.65 0.98
N ARG A 136 7.33 4.39 -0.09
CA ARG A 136 5.97 4.52 -0.63
C ARG A 136 5.73 3.47 -1.70
N ILE A 137 4.52 2.91 -1.71
CA ILE A 137 4.17 1.83 -2.64
C ILE A 137 2.79 2.12 -3.23
N HIS A 138 2.80 2.39 -4.53
CA HIS A 138 1.60 2.49 -5.36
C HIS A 138 1.47 1.18 -6.12
N ALA A 139 0.38 0.46 -5.86
CA ALA A 139 0.21 -0.89 -6.36
C ALA A 139 -1.25 -1.21 -6.59
N SER A 140 -1.54 -1.87 -7.71
CA SER A 140 -2.81 -2.55 -7.93
C SER A 140 -2.87 -3.94 -7.26
N ALA A 141 -1.71 -4.53 -6.91
CA ALA A 141 -1.57 -5.76 -6.13
C ALA A 141 -0.41 -5.62 -5.12
N VAL A 142 -0.71 -5.73 -3.82
CA VAL A 142 0.14 -5.20 -2.75
C VAL A 142 1.03 -6.25 -2.09
N ASP A 143 0.57 -7.50 -2.01
CA ASP A 143 1.09 -8.50 -1.08
C ASP A 143 2.44 -9.10 -1.51
N VAL A 144 2.54 -9.62 -2.74
CA VAL A 144 3.71 -10.43 -3.15
C VAL A 144 4.99 -9.61 -3.35
N LEU A 145 4.91 -8.43 -3.99
CA LEU A 145 6.11 -7.62 -4.20
C LEU A 145 6.58 -7.01 -2.89
N LEU A 146 5.67 -6.55 -2.03
CA LEU A 146 6.03 -5.97 -0.74
C LEU A 146 6.85 -6.95 0.09
N VAL A 147 6.38 -8.20 0.17
CA VAL A 147 7.12 -9.28 0.85
C VAL A 147 8.48 -9.51 0.20
N HIS A 148 8.54 -9.55 -1.14
CA HIS A 148 9.80 -9.74 -1.86
C HIS A 148 10.81 -8.62 -1.57
N VAL A 149 10.45 -7.35 -1.83
CA VAL A 149 11.39 -6.23 -1.70
C VAL A 149 11.90 -6.10 -0.27
N LEU A 150 11.03 -6.26 0.73
CA LEU A 150 11.41 -6.16 2.13
C LEU A 150 12.29 -7.31 2.63
N THR A 151 12.30 -8.46 1.94
CA THR A 151 13.04 -9.66 2.38
C THR A 151 14.22 -10.00 1.48
N ALA A 152 14.28 -9.48 0.25
CA ALA A 152 15.35 -9.73 -0.71
C ALA A 152 16.33 -8.55 -0.85
N LEU A 153 15.83 -7.31 -0.85
CA LEU A 153 16.61 -6.13 -1.21
C LEU A 153 17.28 -5.47 0.00
N PRO A 154 18.46 -4.84 -0.18
CA PRO A 154 19.10 -4.08 0.89
C PRO A 154 18.33 -2.78 1.19
N PRO A 155 18.41 -2.24 2.42
CA PRO A 155 17.76 -0.97 2.80
C PRO A 155 18.07 0.20 1.86
N SER A 156 19.30 0.29 1.35
CA SER A 156 19.73 1.34 0.41
C SER A 156 18.95 1.36 -0.90
N GLU A 157 18.30 0.26 -1.28
CA GLU A 157 17.42 0.17 -2.44
C GLU A 157 15.97 0.53 -2.13
N LEU A 158 15.61 0.83 -0.88
CA LEU A 158 14.23 1.02 -0.43
C LEU A 158 14.02 2.37 0.25
N GLU A 159 14.99 2.83 1.02
CA GLU A 159 14.87 4.04 1.82
C GLU A 159 14.64 5.30 0.97
N ASN A 160 13.61 6.07 1.35
CA ASN A 160 13.17 7.31 0.73
C ASN A 160 12.81 7.18 -0.75
N ARG A 161 12.27 6.01 -1.13
CA ARG A 161 11.82 5.73 -2.50
C ARG A 161 10.31 5.56 -2.60
N THR A 162 9.82 5.75 -3.82
CA THR A 162 8.48 5.38 -4.24
C THR A 162 8.58 4.23 -5.24
N LEU A 163 7.82 3.16 -5.03
CA LEU A 163 7.70 2.04 -5.96
C LEU A 163 6.30 2.04 -6.59
N ARG A 164 6.26 1.87 -7.91
CA ARG A 164 5.02 1.77 -8.70
C ARG A 164 4.93 0.37 -9.27
N ILE A 165 3.86 -0.34 -8.94
CA ILE A 165 3.68 -1.77 -9.24
C ILE A 165 2.45 -1.92 -10.11
N GLU A 166 2.61 -2.58 -11.25
CA GLU A 166 1.52 -2.84 -12.18
C GLU A 166 1.65 -4.25 -12.78
N GLY A 167 0.61 -5.08 -12.66
CA GLY A 167 0.65 -6.42 -13.22
C GLY A 167 0.39 -6.44 -14.72
N GLU A 168 -0.83 -6.10 -15.11
CA GLU A 168 -1.25 -5.92 -16.50
C GLU A 168 -2.01 -4.59 -16.62
N ARG A 169 -1.78 -3.89 -17.73
CA ARG A 169 -2.53 -2.69 -18.11
C ARG A 169 -3.58 -3.06 -19.16
N ALA A 170 -4.82 -2.67 -18.89
CA ALA A 170 -5.92 -2.85 -19.83
C ALA A 170 -6.96 -1.73 -19.68
N THR A 171 -7.60 -1.38 -20.80
CA THR A 171 -8.80 -0.55 -20.85
C THR A 171 -10.03 -1.35 -20.40
N LEU A 172 -11.12 -0.66 -20.03
CA LEU A 172 -12.39 -1.33 -19.72
C LEU A 172 -12.92 -2.13 -20.92
N ASN A 173 -12.66 -1.67 -22.15
CA ASN A 173 -13.03 -2.39 -23.37
C ASN A 173 -12.24 -3.70 -23.54
N GLU A 174 -10.96 -3.71 -23.23
CA GLU A 174 -10.13 -4.93 -23.23
C GLU A 174 -10.57 -5.90 -22.13
N ILE A 175 -10.86 -5.39 -20.93
CA ILE A 175 -11.38 -6.19 -19.83
C ILE A 175 -12.72 -6.82 -20.20
N ALA A 176 -13.65 -6.05 -20.79
CA ALA A 176 -14.95 -6.57 -21.23
C ALA A 176 -14.82 -7.68 -22.28
N ARG A 177 -13.87 -7.54 -23.21
CA ARG A 177 -13.55 -8.60 -24.19
C ARG A 177 -13.00 -9.86 -23.51
N LYS A 178 -12.07 -9.73 -22.56
CA LYS A 178 -11.54 -10.86 -21.77
C LYS A 178 -12.66 -11.57 -21.00
N LEU A 179 -13.56 -10.80 -20.39
CA LEU A 179 -14.72 -11.31 -19.65
C LEU A 179 -15.82 -11.91 -20.54
N LYS A 180 -15.73 -11.78 -21.87
CA LYS A 180 -16.78 -12.18 -22.82
C LYS A 180 -18.15 -11.60 -22.43
N THR A 181 -18.16 -10.36 -21.94
CA THR A 181 -19.38 -9.67 -21.50
C THR A 181 -19.86 -8.65 -22.53
N THR A 182 -21.09 -8.15 -22.36
CA THR A 182 -21.61 -7.06 -23.18
C THR A 182 -21.07 -5.73 -22.68
N LEU A 183 -20.47 -4.96 -23.59
CA LEU A 183 -19.97 -3.62 -23.31
C LEU A 183 -21.04 -2.58 -23.69
N ASN A 184 -21.54 -1.83 -22.70
CA ASN A 184 -22.44 -0.71 -22.93
C ASN A 184 -21.69 0.59 -22.65
N HIS A 185 -21.56 1.44 -23.67
CA HIS A 185 -20.96 2.76 -23.51
C HIS A 185 -22.00 3.72 -22.95
N VAL A 186 -21.75 4.25 -21.75
CA VAL A 186 -22.62 5.20 -21.07
C VAL A 186 -21.80 6.38 -20.58
N GLU A 187 -22.37 7.59 -20.58
CA GLU A 187 -21.71 8.77 -20.01
C GLU A 187 -21.80 8.80 -18.47
N SER A 188 -22.81 8.13 -17.93
CA SER A 188 -23.08 8.00 -16.49
C SER A 188 -23.85 6.73 -16.18
N VAL A 189 -23.76 6.29 -14.92
CA VAL A 189 -24.57 5.21 -14.35
C VAL A 189 -25.57 5.85 -13.40
N GLU A 190 -26.85 5.80 -13.75
CA GLU A 190 -27.94 6.45 -13.01
C GLU A 190 -27.99 5.96 -11.54
N GLY A 191 -28.10 6.90 -10.60
CA GLY A 191 -28.09 6.63 -9.15
C GLY A 191 -26.78 6.04 -8.62
N GLN A 192 -25.70 6.09 -9.40
CA GLN A 192 -24.40 5.51 -9.08
C GLN A 192 -23.29 6.53 -9.38
N GLU A 193 -23.28 7.64 -8.65
CA GLU A 193 -22.37 8.77 -8.85
C GLU A 193 -20.91 8.34 -8.68
N PHE A 194 -20.63 7.45 -7.73
CA PHE A 194 -19.28 6.91 -7.53
C PHE A 194 -18.82 6.11 -8.74
N LEU A 195 -19.68 5.24 -9.31
CA LEU A 195 -19.31 4.48 -10.52
C LEU A 195 -19.11 5.39 -11.72
N THR A 196 -19.96 6.42 -11.87
CA THR A 196 -19.81 7.44 -12.92
C THR A 196 -18.47 8.17 -12.78
N TYR A 197 -18.10 8.56 -11.56
CA TYR A 197 -16.81 9.18 -11.27
C TYR A 197 -15.64 8.23 -11.59
N MET A 198 -15.72 6.96 -11.17
CA MET A 198 -14.70 5.96 -11.48
C MET A 198 -14.53 5.78 -12.98
N LEU A 199 -15.63 5.60 -13.73
CA LEU A 199 -15.64 5.43 -15.18
C LEU A 199 -14.87 6.56 -15.86
N LYS A 200 -15.20 7.82 -15.54
CA LYS A 200 -14.53 8.99 -16.10
C LYS A 200 -13.03 8.98 -15.84
N ILE A 201 -12.58 8.56 -14.65
CA ILE A 201 -11.15 8.47 -14.34
C ILE A 201 -10.45 7.38 -15.14
N PHE A 202 -11.08 6.22 -15.31
CA PHE A 202 -10.52 5.14 -16.11
C PHE A 202 -10.33 5.56 -17.57
N GLU A 203 -11.32 6.26 -18.16
CA GLU A 203 -11.29 6.67 -19.57
C GLU A 203 -10.08 7.54 -19.93
N TYR A 204 -9.66 8.46 -19.05
CA TYR A 204 -8.47 9.29 -19.31
C TYR A 204 -7.17 8.69 -18.76
N GLY A 205 -7.20 7.49 -18.18
CA GLY A 205 -6.01 6.79 -17.68
C GLY A 205 -5.59 7.16 -16.25
N GLY A 206 -6.40 7.92 -15.51
CA GLY A 206 -6.10 8.39 -14.15
C GLY A 206 -6.00 7.32 -13.06
N ARG A 207 -6.13 6.04 -13.44
CA ARG A 207 -5.92 4.89 -12.55
C ARG A 207 -4.61 4.15 -12.79
N SER A 208 -3.79 4.64 -13.71
CA SER A 208 -2.41 4.18 -13.93
C SER A 208 -1.56 4.32 -12.67
N THR A 209 -0.69 3.35 -12.41
CA THR A 209 0.32 3.49 -11.33
C THR A 209 1.44 4.48 -11.67
N GLY A 210 1.52 4.94 -12.91
CA GLY A 210 2.45 5.97 -13.38
C GLY A 210 1.78 7.31 -13.69
N TRP A 211 0.52 7.50 -13.28
CA TRP A 211 -0.23 8.74 -13.55
C TRP A 211 0.44 9.97 -12.93
N ASP A 212 0.58 11.04 -13.73
CA ASP A 212 1.02 12.37 -13.32
C ASP A 212 -0.22 13.27 -13.20
N GLU A 213 -0.53 13.66 -11.97
CA GLU A 213 -1.74 14.39 -11.65
C GLU A 213 -1.68 15.86 -12.08
N VAL A 214 -0.48 16.46 -12.14
CA VAL A 214 -0.30 17.85 -12.56
C VAL A 214 -0.47 17.98 -14.07
N ASN A 215 0.15 17.08 -14.83
CA ASN A 215 0.15 17.13 -16.29
C ASN A 215 -1.01 16.34 -16.91
N LYS A 216 -1.80 15.63 -16.10
CA LYS A 216 -2.96 14.82 -16.53
C LYS A 216 -2.60 13.82 -17.64
N LYS A 217 -1.49 13.12 -17.47
CA LYS A 217 -0.98 12.13 -18.42
C LYS A 217 -0.12 11.08 -17.73
N GLU A 218 0.38 10.11 -18.48
CA GLU A 218 1.41 9.19 -17.97
C GLU A 218 2.71 9.96 -17.69
N GLY A 219 3.23 9.82 -16.46
CA GLY A 219 4.44 10.47 -16.01
C GLY A 219 5.72 9.82 -16.53
N SER A 220 6.86 10.48 -16.30
CA SER A 220 8.18 9.97 -16.68
C SER A 220 8.66 8.83 -15.78
N GLU A 221 8.26 8.83 -14.50
CA GLU A 221 8.30 7.64 -13.67
C GLU A 221 7.22 6.67 -14.15
N GLY A 222 7.56 5.90 -15.18
CA GLY A 222 6.62 5.00 -15.84
C GLY A 222 5.92 4.07 -14.86
N ALA A 223 4.67 3.72 -15.17
CA ALA A 223 3.98 2.65 -14.48
C ALA A 223 4.82 1.37 -14.43
N ALA A 224 4.63 0.59 -13.37
CA ALA A 224 5.39 -0.64 -13.12
C ALA A 224 6.91 -0.44 -12.94
N SER A 225 7.41 0.77 -12.68
CA SER A 225 8.85 1.00 -12.43
C SER A 225 9.43 0.13 -11.30
N GLY A 226 8.60 -0.25 -10.34
CA GLY A 226 8.96 -1.17 -9.26
C GLY A 226 9.08 -2.63 -9.70
N ASN A 227 8.49 -3.04 -10.83
CA ASN A 227 8.54 -4.42 -11.30
C ASN A 227 9.97 -4.88 -11.62
N ALA A 228 10.83 -3.96 -12.06
CA ALA A 228 12.23 -4.24 -12.39
C ALA A 228 13.05 -4.74 -11.17
N LEU A 229 12.54 -4.52 -9.95
CA LEU A 229 13.16 -5.00 -8.71
C LEU A 229 12.96 -6.50 -8.47
N TRP A 230 12.13 -7.18 -9.27
CA TRP A 230 11.96 -8.64 -9.22
C TRP A 230 12.11 -9.25 -10.61
N PRO A 231 13.35 -9.34 -11.13
CA PRO A 231 13.59 -9.85 -12.48
C PRO A 231 13.11 -11.30 -12.62
N GLY A 232 12.43 -11.58 -13.73
CA GLY A 232 11.86 -12.90 -14.02
C GLY A 232 10.60 -13.25 -13.23
N HIS A 233 10.05 -12.33 -12.43
CA HIS A 233 8.77 -12.56 -11.77
C HIS A 233 7.62 -12.57 -12.80
N HIS A 234 6.78 -13.58 -12.71
CA HIS A 234 5.53 -13.64 -13.45
C HIS A 234 4.45 -12.85 -12.71
N TRP A 235 4.18 -11.65 -13.20
CA TRP A 235 3.08 -10.82 -12.72
C TRP A 235 1.78 -11.39 -13.24
N LYS A 236 0.84 -11.68 -12.33
CA LYS A 236 -0.47 -12.20 -12.72
C LYS A 236 -1.16 -11.26 -13.69
N THR A 237 -1.61 -11.83 -14.80
CA THR A 237 -2.51 -11.19 -15.76
C THR A 237 -3.91 -11.08 -15.16
N ILE A 238 -4.75 -10.24 -15.78
CA ILE A 238 -6.18 -10.10 -15.47
C ILE A 238 -6.89 -11.44 -15.63
N GLU A 239 -6.56 -12.22 -16.65
CA GLU A 239 -7.17 -13.53 -16.90
C GLU A 239 -6.81 -14.52 -15.79
N GLU A 240 -5.54 -14.58 -15.37
CA GLU A 240 -5.11 -15.42 -14.25
C GLU A 240 -5.72 -14.97 -12.91
N ALA A 241 -5.87 -13.66 -12.69
CA ALA A 241 -6.48 -13.13 -11.47
C ALA A 241 -7.99 -13.41 -11.39
N LEU A 242 -8.66 -13.45 -12.54
CA LEU A 242 -10.11 -13.66 -12.66
C LEU A 242 -10.48 -15.12 -12.96
N ASN A 243 -9.49 -16.01 -13.14
CA ASN A 243 -9.67 -17.40 -13.55
C ASN A 243 -10.51 -17.55 -14.84
N LEU A 244 -10.16 -16.76 -15.87
CA LEU A 244 -10.84 -16.75 -17.18
C LEU A 244 -10.29 -17.79 -18.16
#